data_AF-A0A8G1QXI9-F1
#
_entry.id   AF-A0A8G1QXI9-F1
#
_cell.length_a   1.000
_cell.length_b   1.000
_cell.length_c   1.000
_cell.angle_alpha   90.00
_cell.angle_beta   90.00
_cell.angle_gamma   90.00
#
_symmetry.space_group_name_H-M   'P 1'
#
loop_
_entity.id
_entity.type
_entity.pdbx_description
1 polymer ?
#
loop_
_entity_poly.entity_id
_entity_poly.type
_entity_poly.pdbx_seq_one_letter_code
_entity_poly.pdbx_strand_id
1 'polypeptide(L)'
;MPKTCIRPQLQTRLINTPSQPKPTPARSHQKPQQDDLRILPATPSDSPAIADVFLHAFSDPFSRRMFPITEDVRSFWVDQFKHEIEESRAASTPSIAFLKVTAGEEGTVAAFAKWWYPVPEGMTSDGEKNQTKTVWPPSSDADLCERFFGLMNSEKKRVMGGRKEGYFCELSFFLL
;
A
#
# COMPACT_ATOMS: atom_id res chain seq x y z
N MET A 1 53.75 -41.70 53.87
CA MET A 1 54.20 -41.86 52.47
C MET A 1 53.34 -40.98 51.58
N PRO A 2 53.92 -39.96 50.91
CA PRO A 2 53.16 -38.94 50.18
C PRO A 2 52.77 -39.40 48.77
N LYS A 3 51.53 -39.05 48.39
CA LYS A 3 50.86 -39.44 47.14
C LYS A 3 51.35 -38.58 45.97
N THR A 4 51.86 -39.23 44.92
CA THR A 4 52.35 -38.62 43.68
C THR A 4 51.18 -38.14 42.82
N CYS A 5 51.25 -36.87 42.40
CA CYS A 5 50.29 -36.23 41.50
C CYS A 5 50.69 -36.49 40.04
N ILE A 6 49.83 -37.11 39.23
CA ILE A 6 50.05 -37.31 37.78
C ILE A 6 49.00 -36.50 37.02
N ARG A 7 49.45 -35.48 36.28
CA ARG A 7 48.63 -34.70 35.33
C ARG A 7 48.50 -35.48 34.01
N PRO A 8 47.29 -35.70 33.46
CA PRO A 8 47.14 -36.23 32.11
C PRO A 8 47.38 -35.13 31.05
N GLN A 9 48.25 -35.43 30.09
CA GLN A 9 48.49 -34.65 28.87
C GLN A 9 47.35 -34.92 27.86
N LEU A 10 46.72 -33.87 27.35
CA LEU A 10 45.71 -33.95 26.29
C LEU A 10 46.39 -34.11 24.93
N GLN A 11 46.27 -35.29 24.32
CA GLN A 11 46.67 -35.55 22.93
C GLN A 11 45.55 -35.17 21.96
N THR A 12 45.78 -34.12 21.17
CA THR A 12 44.89 -33.68 20.10
C THR A 12 44.92 -34.67 18.94
N ARG A 13 43.81 -35.35 18.67
CA ARG A 13 43.64 -36.19 17.48
C ARG A 13 43.34 -35.28 16.27
N LEU A 14 44.18 -35.36 15.24
CA LEU A 14 43.92 -34.77 13.91
C LEU A 14 42.75 -35.51 13.25
N ILE A 15 41.69 -34.78 12.90
CA ILE A 15 40.54 -35.29 12.16
C ILE A 15 40.73 -34.90 10.70
N ASN A 16 40.90 -35.88 9.80
CA ASN A 16 40.91 -35.65 8.35
C ASN A 16 39.52 -35.17 7.89
N THR A 17 39.47 -34.07 7.14
CA THR A 17 38.25 -33.53 6.53
C THR A 17 38.11 -34.03 5.09
N PRO A 18 36.95 -34.58 4.65
CA PRO A 18 36.70 -34.87 3.24
C PRO A 18 36.55 -33.58 2.42
N SER A 19 37.09 -33.59 1.19
CA SER A 19 37.02 -32.47 0.24
C SER A 19 35.57 -32.10 -0.12
N GLN A 20 35.19 -30.85 0.10
CA GLN A 20 33.92 -30.28 -0.35
C GLN A 20 33.83 -30.26 -1.89
N PRO A 21 32.67 -30.52 -2.50
CA PRO A 21 32.45 -30.28 -3.92
C PRO A 21 32.47 -28.79 -4.25
N LYS A 22 33.05 -28.46 -5.41
CA LYS A 22 33.29 -27.11 -5.92
C LYS A 22 32.00 -26.28 -5.95
N PRO A 23 32.00 -25.02 -5.47
CA PRO A 23 30.82 -24.15 -5.53
C PRO A 23 30.41 -23.89 -6.98
N THR A 24 29.14 -24.10 -7.30
CA THR A 24 28.48 -23.59 -8.49
C THR A 24 28.69 -22.06 -8.55
N PRO A 25 29.10 -21.47 -9.69
CA PRO A 25 29.30 -20.03 -9.76
C PRO A 25 27.98 -19.32 -9.45
N ALA A 26 28.06 -18.34 -8.55
CA ALA A 26 26.95 -17.49 -8.16
C ALA A 26 26.31 -16.85 -9.39
N ARG A 27 24.97 -16.85 -9.41
CA ARG A 27 24.13 -16.12 -10.37
C ARG A 27 24.73 -14.74 -10.60
N SER A 28 25.20 -14.49 -11.82
CA SER A 28 25.78 -13.20 -12.20
C SER A 28 24.84 -12.08 -11.81
N HIS A 29 25.38 -11.00 -11.24
CA HIS A 29 24.67 -9.77 -10.97
C HIS A 29 23.76 -9.41 -12.16
N GLN A 30 22.46 -9.68 -12.04
CA GLN A 30 21.49 -9.09 -12.96
C GLN A 30 21.53 -7.60 -12.67
N LYS A 31 21.92 -6.82 -13.68
CA LYS A 31 21.77 -5.36 -13.70
C LYS A 31 20.34 -5.06 -13.23
N PRO A 32 20.11 -4.13 -12.27
CA PRO A 32 18.75 -3.79 -11.88
C PRO A 32 18.00 -3.43 -13.16
N GLN A 33 16.92 -4.17 -13.46
CA GLN A 33 15.98 -3.70 -14.46
C GLN A 33 15.54 -2.34 -13.95
N GLN A 34 15.94 -1.30 -14.66
CA GLN A 34 15.44 0.03 -14.41
C GLN A 34 14.03 -0.01 -14.96
N ASP A 35 13.09 -0.50 -14.14
CA ASP A 35 11.68 -0.45 -14.47
C ASP A 35 11.36 1.03 -14.69
N ASP A 36 10.94 1.37 -15.91
CA ASP A 36 10.61 2.74 -16.28
C ASP A 36 9.32 3.12 -15.56
N LEU A 37 9.48 3.62 -14.35
CA LEU A 37 8.39 4.07 -13.50
C LEU A 37 8.00 5.50 -13.88
N ARG A 38 6.73 5.67 -14.29
CA ARG A 38 6.19 6.99 -14.66
C ARG A 38 5.00 7.35 -13.80
N ILE A 39 5.02 8.55 -13.23
CA ILE A 39 3.89 9.11 -12.49
C ILE A 39 3.03 9.91 -13.46
N LEU A 40 1.73 9.58 -13.53
CA LEU A 40 0.77 10.18 -14.45
C LEU A 40 -0.53 10.52 -13.71
N PRO A 41 -1.30 11.53 -14.14
CA PRO A 41 -2.67 11.69 -13.67
C PRO A 41 -3.51 10.47 -14.02
N ALA A 42 -4.37 10.02 -13.09
CA ALA A 42 -5.32 8.95 -13.37
C ALA A 42 -6.47 9.45 -14.26
N THR A 43 -7.01 8.53 -15.06
CA THR A 43 -8.24 8.69 -15.84
C THR A 43 -9.29 7.70 -15.35
N PRO A 44 -10.60 7.95 -15.60
CA PRO A 44 -11.66 7.05 -15.15
C PRO A 44 -11.49 5.60 -15.65
N SER A 45 -10.86 5.42 -16.82
CA SER A 45 -10.51 4.10 -17.38
C SER A 45 -9.49 3.31 -16.57
N ASP A 46 -8.71 3.97 -15.70
CA ASP A 46 -7.73 3.31 -14.83
C ASP A 46 -8.36 2.66 -13.60
N SER A 47 -9.63 2.98 -13.30
CA SER A 47 -10.33 2.52 -12.09
C SER A 47 -10.29 1.00 -11.85
N PRO A 48 -10.38 0.11 -12.87
CA PRO A 48 -10.27 -1.33 -12.61
C PRO A 48 -8.88 -1.72 -12.11
N ALA A 49 -7.82 -1.20 -12.75
CA ALA A 49 -6.45 -1.51 -12.36
C ALA A 49 -6.09 -0.91 -10.99
N ILE A 50 -6.59 0.29 -10.69
CA ILE A 50 -6.45 0.93 -9.38
C ILE A 50 -7.15 0.12 -8.28
N ALA A 51 -8.36 -0.37 -8.54
CA ALA A 51 -9.09 -1.22 -7.59
C ALA A 51 -8.33 -2.53 -7.31
N ASP A 52 -7.75 -3.14 -8.35
CA ASP A 52 -6.91 -4.34 -8.20
C ASP A 52 -5.68 -4.04 -7.34
N VAL A 53 -4.95 -2.96 -7.63
CA VAL A 53 -3.80 -2.51 -6.82
C VAL A 53 -4.22 -2.28 -5.36
N PHE A 54 -5.35 -1.62 -5.11
CA PHE A 54 -5.85 -1.37 -3.76
C PHE A 54 -6.13 -2.68 -3.00
N LEU A 55 -6.90 -3.59 -3.60
CA LEU A 55 -7.29 -4.85 -2.98
C LEU A 55 -6.10 -5.79 -2.78
N HIS A 56 -5.08 -5.73 -3.62
CA HIS A 56 -3.86 -6.52 -3.46
C HIS A 56 -2.87 -5.91 -2.46
N ALA A 57 -2.80 -4.57 -2.37
CA ALA A 57 -1.96 -3.88 -1.40
C ALA A 57 -2.41 -4.14 0.05
N PHE A 58 -3.71 -4.04 0.32
CA PHE A 58 -4.29 -4.25 1.65
C PHE A 58 -4.69 -5.71 1.86
N SER A 59 -3.68 -6.58 1.97
CA SER A 59 -3.87 -8.04 1.98
C SER A 59 -3.79 -8.70 3.36
N ASP A 60 -3.55 -7.93 4.42
CA ASP A 60 -3.52 -8.45 5.79
C ASP A 60 -4.92 -8.92 6.26
N PRO A 61 -5.01 -9.79 7.29
CA PRO A 61 -6.29 -10.35 7.72
C PRO A 61 -7.36 -9.32 8.11
N PHE A 62 -6.96 -8.16 8.65
CA PHE A 62 -7.91 -7.11 9.01
C PHE A 62 -8.48 -6.44 7.77
N SER A 63 -7.62 -6.06 6.82
CA SER A 63 -8.04 -5.51 5.53
C SER A 63 -8.89 -6.49 4.72
N ARG A 64 -8.52 -7.77 4.70
CA ARG A 64 -9.29 -8.84 4.04
C ARG A 64 -10.66 -9.08 4.63
N ARG A 65 -10.84 -8.78 5.91
CA ARG A 65 -12.16 -8.85 6.56
C ARG A 65 -13.06 -7.68 6.15
N MET A 66 -12.50 -6.48 6.00
CA MET A 66 -13.24 -5.34 5.46
C MET A 66 -13.56 -5.54 3.98
N PHE A 67 -12.55 -5.94 3.20
CA PHE A 67 -12.60 -6.05 1.74
C PHE A 67 -12.08 -7.42 1.28
N PRO A 68 -12.91 -8.47 1.34
CA PRO A 68 -12.53 -9.76 0.77
C PRO A 68 -12.37 -9.67 -0.76
N ILE A 69 -11.54 -10.56 -1.33
CA ILE A 69 -11.37 -10.65 -2.79
C ILE A 69 -12.59 -11.37 -3.39
N THR A 70 -13.63 -10.59 -3.64
CA THR A 70 -14.87 -11.02 -4.30
C THR A 70 -15.25 -10.01 -5.38
N GLU A 71 -16.01 -10.46 -6.38
CA GLU A 71 -16.34 -9.63 -7.55
C GLU A 71 -17.20 -8.41 -7.20
N ASP A 72 -18.12 -8.54 -6.22
CA ASP A 72 -18.96 -7.43 -5.74
C ASP A 72 -18.13 -6.35 -5.03
N VAL A 73 -17.12 -6.74 -4.25
CA VAL A 73 -16.19 -5.81 -3.59
C VAL A 73 -15.30 -5.12 -4.61
N ARG A 74 -14.78 -5.88 -5.58
CA ARG A 74 -14.00 -5.32 -6.69
C ARG A 74 -14.81 -4.30 -7.48
N SER A 75 -16.03 -4.66 -7.89
CA SER A 75 -16.93 -3.79 -8.65
C SER A 75 -17.25 -2.50 -7.89
N PHE A 76 -17.54 -2.61 -6.60
CA PHE A 76 -17.76 -1.45 -5.72
C PHE A 76 -16.56 -0.48 -5.76
N TRP A 77 -15.33 -1.00 -5.64
CA TRP A 77 -14.13 -0.15 -5.68
C TRP A 77 -13.84 0.43 -7.07
N VAL A 78 -14.11 -0.32 -8.14
CA VAL A 78 -14.03 0.23 -9.52
C VAL A 78 -14.94 1.44 -9.65
N ASP A 79 -16.21 1.31 -9.26
CA ASP A 79 -17.19 2.39 -9.37
C ASP A 79 -16.83 3.58 -8.48
N GLN A 80 -16.39 3.33 -7.25
CA GLN A 80 -15.97 4.38 -6.32
C GLN A 80 -14.76 5.16 -6.87
N PHE A 81 -13.70 4.49 -7.32
CA PHE A 81 -12.53 5.17 -7.87
C PHE A 81 -12.85 5.89 -9.18
N LYS A 82 -13.69 5.31 -10.03
CA LYS A 82 -14.14 5.95 -11.27
C LYS A 82 -14.83 7.27 -10.96
N HIS A 83 -15.81 7.25 -10.05
CA HIS A 83 -16.57 8.42 -9.65
C HIS A 83 -15.68 9.50 -9.04
N GLU A 84 -14.80 9.15 -8.09
CA GLU A 84 -13.88 10.11 -7.46
C GLU A 84 -12.90 10.74 -8.46
N ILE A 85 -12.40 9.96 -9.43
CA ILE A 85 -11.54 10.48 -10.50
C ILE A 85 -12.33 11.43 -11.41
N GLU A 86 -13.57 11.08 -11.80
CA GLU A 86 -14.44 11.95 -12.61
C GLU A 86 -14.72 13.28 -11.92
N GLU A 87 -15.11 13.24 -10.64
CA GLU A 87 -15.37 14.44 -9.85
C GLU A 87 -14.12 15.32 -9.71
N SER A 88 -12.97 14.72 -9.40
CA SER A 88 -11.70 15.46 -9.27
C SER A 88 -11.28 16.16 -10.55
N ARG A 89 -11.64 15.60 -11.72
CA ARG A 89 -11.29 16.16 -13.03
C ARG A 89 -12.30 17.19 -13.53
N ALA A 90 -13.57 17.07 -13.13
CA ALA A 90 -14.64 17.98 -13.52
C ALA A 90 -14.64 19.29 -12.71
N ALA A 91 -14.08 19.26 -11.49
CA ALA A 91 -14.03 20.41 -10.62
C ALA A 91 -13.16 21.55 -11.18
N SER A 92 -13.69 22.78 -11.21
CA SER A 92 -12.93 23.97 -11.59
C SER A 92 -11.84 24.32 -10.58
N THR A 93 -12.01 23.91 -9.32
CA THR A 93 -11.03 24.02 -8.24
C THR A 93 -10.98 22.67 -7.53
N PRO A 94 -10.15 21.72 -8.00
CA PRO A 94 -10.14 20.37 -7.45
C PRO A 94 -9.59 20.37 -6.02
N SER A 95 -10.29 19.69 -5.11
CA SER A 95 -9.84 19.45 -3.74
C SER A 95 -8.99 18.17 -3.61
N ILE A 96 -8.97 17.33 -4.65
CA ILE A 96 -8.25 16.05 -4.69
C ILE A 96 -7.58 15.88 -6.06
N ALA A 97 -6.42 15.23 -6.11
CA ALA A 97 -5.81 14.69 -7.33
C ALA A 97 -5.64 13.18 -7.22
N PHE A 98 -5.91 12.47 -8.32
CA PHE A 98 -5.58 11.05 -8.46
C PHE A 98 -4.36 10.89 -9.36
N LEU A 99 -3.35 10.21 -8.86
CA LEU A 99 -2.13 9.88 -9.57
C LEU A 99 -2.00 8.37 -9.69
N LYS A 100 -1.45 7.90 -10.81
CA LYS A 100 -1.04 6.50 -11.02
C LYS A 100 0.46 6.44 -11.28
N VAL A 101 1.06 5.32 -10.91
CA VAL A 101 2.42 4.95 -11.33
C VAL A 101 2.29 3.80 -12.30
N THR A 102 2.87 3.95 -13.49
CA THR A 102 2.95 2.87 -14.48
C THR A 102 4.35 2.29 -14.51
N ALA A 103 4.45 0.97 -14.70
CA ALA A 103 5.71 0.24 -14.83
C ALA A 103 5.74 -0.59 -16.12
N GLY A 104 6.94 -0.84 -16.63
CA GLY A 104 7.17 -1.66 -17.83
C GLY A 104 6.76 -0.98 -19.14
N GLU A 105 7.08 -1.63 -20.26
CA GLU A 105 6.82 -1.10 -21.60
C GLU A 105 5.31 -0.97 -21.91
N GLU A 106 4.50 -1.86 -21.34
CA GLU A 106 3.04 -1.86 -21.50
C GLU A 106 2.33 -0.79 -20.66
N GLY A 107 3.05 -0.13 -19.75
CA GLY A 107 2.50 0.92 -18.88
C GLY A 107 1.48 0.39 -17.86
N THR A 108 1.68 -0.82 -17.35
CA THR A 108 0.81 -1.42 -16.33
C THR A 108 0.76 -0.56 -15.08
N VAL A 109 -0.43 -0.34 -14.52
CA VAL A 109 -0.58 0.41 -13.26
C VAL A 109 0.01 -0.42 -12.12
N ALA A 110 1.10 0.08 -11.56
CA ALA A 110 1.83 -0.55 -10.46
C ALA A 110 1.46 0.04 -9.09
N ALA A 111 1.06 1.31 -9.05
CA ALA A 111 0.64 2.01 -7.83
C ALA A 111 -0.32 3.16 -8.14
N PHE A 112 -0.95 3.72 -7.12
CA PHE A 112 -1.74 4.95 -7.24
C PHE A 112 -1.66 5.79 -5.96
N ALA A 113 -2.05 7.06 -6.03
CA ALA A 113 -2.14 7.94 -4.88
C ALA A 113 -3.37 8.85 -5.00
N LYS A 114 -4.02 9.09 -3.85
CA LYS A 114 -5.08 10.09 -3.67
C LYS A 114 -4.52 11.25 -2.86
N TRP A 115 -4.37 12.41 -3.50
CA TRP A 115 -3.73 13.59 -2.92
C TRP A 115 -4.77 14.65 -2.60
N TRP A 116 -4.88 15.13 -1.35
CA TRP A 116 -5.79 16.23 -1.02
C TRP A 116 -5.06 17.58 -1.11
N TYR A 117 -5.65 18.52 -1.84
CA TYR A 117 -5.17 19.90 -1.89
C TYR A 117 -5.61 20.68 -0.64
N PRO A 118 -4.82 21.68 -0.22
CA PRO A 118 -5.27 22.62 0.81
C PRO A 118 -6.51 23.34 0.30
N VAL A 119 -7.49 23.51 1.17
CA VAL A 119 -8.71 24.22 0.82
C VAL A 119 -8.45 25.71 1.02
N PRO A 120 -8.66 26.55 -0.02
CA PRO A 120 -8.50 28.00 0.14
C PRO A 120 -9.40 28.53 1.26
N GLU A 121 -8.93 29.55 1.99
CA GLU A 121 -9.74 30.21 3.01
C GLU A 121 -11.10 30.65 2.42
N GLY A 122 -12.19 30.34 3.12
CA GLY A 122 -13.56 30.69 2.71
C GLY A 122 -14.26 29.66 1.81
N MET A 123 -13.56 28.63 1.31
CA MET A 123 -14.22 27.47 0.70
C MET A 123 -14.49 26.38 1.74
N THR A 124 -15.65 25.75 1.66
CA THR A 124 -15.86 24.47 2.35
C THR A 124 -15.04 23.42 1.63
N SER A 125 -14.35 22.54 2.37
CA SER A 125 -13.77 21.37 1.72
C SER A 125 -14.92 20.60 1.07
N ASP A 126 -14.83 20.26 -0.21
CA ASP A 126 -15.83 19.40 -0.84
C ASP A 126 -16.03 18.08 -0.06
N GLY A 127 -15.05 17.68 0.77
CA GLY A 127 -15.16 16.58 1.72
C GLY A 127 -16.24 16.72 2.81
N GLU A 128 -16.90 17.89 2.95
CA GLU A 128 -18.10 18.08 3.78
C GLU A 128 -19.40 18.02 2.98
N LYS A 129 -19.36 18.00 1.64
CA LYS A 129 -20.56 17.90 0.82
C LYS A 129 -21.13 16.49 0.93
N ASN A 130 -22.24 16.36 1.64
CA ASN A 130 -23.12 15.19 1.70
C ASN A 130 -22.36 13.86 1.75
N GLN A 131 -21.88 13.48 2.94
CA GLN A 131 -21.54 12.10 3.24
C GLN A 131 -22.81 11.25 3.12
N THR A 132 -23.20 10.94 1.88
CA THR A 132 -24.20 9.92 1.60
C THR A 132 -23.65 8.65 2.21
N LYS A 133 -24.40 8.04 3.12
CA LYS A 133 -23.97 6.82 3.81
C LYS A 133 -23.51 5.82 2.76
N THR A 134 -22.22 5.46 2.79
CA THR A 134 -21.67 4.46 1.86
C THR A 134 -22.43 3.16 2.03
N VAL A 135 -23.02 2.67 0.94
CA VAL A 135 -23.63 1.35 0.91
C VAL A 135 -22.53 0.35 0.58
N TRP A 136 -22.02 -0.32 1.60
CA TRP A 136 -20.99 -1.34 1.44
C TRP A 136 -21.53 -2.57 0.69
N PRO A 137 -20.70 -3.22 -0.15
CA PRO A 137 -21.12 -4.41 -0.87
C PRO A 137 -21.40 -5.58 0.09
N PRO A 138 -22.29 -6.52 -0.26
CA PRO A 138 -22.73 -7.58 0.65
C PRO A 138 -21.61 -8.44 1.26
N SER A 139 -20.51 -8.63 0.53
CA SER A 139 -19.38 -9.43 1.02
C SER A 139 -18.48 -8.67 1.99
N SER A 140 -18.58 -7.34 2.11
CA SER A 140 -17.80 -6.55 3.08
C SER A 140 -18.38 -6.63 4.48
N ASP A 141 -17.52 -6.61 5.51
CA ASP A 141 -17.94 -6.40 6.90
C ASP A 141 -18.30 -4.91 7.10
N ALA A 142 -19.53 -4.55 6.75
CA ALA A 142 -20.01 -3.16 6.76
C ALA A 142 -19.82 -2.47 8.12
N ASP A 143 -20.07 -3.18 9.24
CA ASP A 143 -19.88 -2.65 10.59
C ASP A 143 -18.40 -2.36 10.88
N LEU A 144 -17.50 -3.23 10.42
CA LEU A 144 -16.07 -2.98 10.53
C LEU A 144 -15.63 -1.79 9.69
N CYS A 145 -16.10 -1.69 8.44
CA CYS A 145 -15.83 -0.55 7.57
C CYS A 145 -16.30 0.76 8.19
N GLU A 146 -17.55 0.83 8.66
CA GLU A 146 -18.10 2.03 9.30
C GLU A 146 -17.26 2.48 10.51
N ARG A 147 -16.85 1.54 11.37
CA ARG A 147 -15.98 1.85 12.52
C ARG A 147 -14.59 2.31 12.09
N PHE A 148 -13.98 1.62 11.12
CA PHE A 148 -12.62 1.92 10.67
C PHE A 148 -12.54 3.31 10.01
N PHE A 149 -13.37 3.58 9.00
CA PHE A 149 -13.37 4.89 8.33
C PHE A 149 -13.91 5.99 9.23
N GLY A 150 -14.84 5.68 10.13
CA GLY A 150 -15.30 6.60 11.17
C GLY A 150 -14.15 7.05 12.07
N LEU A 151 -13.33 6.11 12.55
CA LEU A 151 -12.15 6.39 13.35
C LEU A 151 -11.08 7.17 12.56
N MET A 152 -10.81 6.77 11.31
CA MET A 152 -9.87 7.50 10.45
C MET A 152 -10.29 8.95 10.24
N ASN A 153 -11.60 9.19 10.02
CA ASN A 153 -12.13 10.54 9.87
C ASN A 153 -12.06 11.34 11.18
N SER A 154 -12.34 10.73 12.32
CA SER A 154 -12.21 11.40 13.62
C SER A 154 -10.77 11.75 13.95
N GLU A 155 -9.83 10.84 13.67
CA GLU A 155 -8.39 11.07 13.88
C GLU A 155 -7.86 12.12 12.91
N LYS A 156 -8.30 12.12 11.65
CA LYS A 156 -7.99 13.19 10.69
C LYS A 156 -8.44 14.55 11.23
N LYS A 157 -9.68 14.67 11.73
CA LYS A 157 -10.18 15.91 12.36
C LYS A 157 -9.36 16.32 13.57
N ARG A 158 -9.03 15.36 14.44
CA ARG A 158 -8.24 15.58 15.66
C ARG A 158 -6.83 16.08 15.35
N VAL A 159 -6.14 15.45 14.41
CA VAL A 159 -4.75 15.78 14.03
C VAL A 159 -4.69 17.11 13.27
N MET A 160 -5.63 17.34 12.35
CA MET A 160 -5.68 18.59 11.60
C MET A 160 -6.05 19.79 12.49
N GLY A 161 -6.62 19.57 13.68
CA GLY A 161 -6.81 20.62 14.69
C GLY A 161 -7.61 21.82 14.19
N GLY A 162 -8.54 21.63 13.26
CA GLY A 162 -9.32 22.68 12.61
C GLY A 162 -8.58 23.49 11.53
N ARG A 163 -7.31 23.17 11.23
CA ARG A 163 -6.55 23.83 10.16
C ARG A 163 -7.05 23.36 8.80
N LYS A 164 -7.50 24.31 7.98
CA LYS A 164 -7.89 24.08 6.58
C LYS A 164 -6.71 24.23 5.60
N GLU A 165 -5.58 24.71 6.10
CA GLU A 165 -4.45 25.23 5.30
C GLU A 165 -3.31 24.21 5.09
N GLY A 166 -3.55 22.91 5.27
CA GLY A 166 -2.53 21.87 5.15
C GLY A 166 -2.72 20.97 3.93
N TYR A 167 -1.62 20.56 3.30
CA TYR A 167 -1.61 19.42 2.39
C TYR A 167 -1.81 18.13 3.20
N PHE A 168 -2.78 17.30 2.83
CA PHE A 168 -2.95 15.98 3.43
C PHE A 168 -2.87 14.94 2.31
N CYS A 169 -1.96 14.00 2.42
CA CYS A 169 -1.92 12.90 1.48
C CYS A 169 -2.37 11.60 2.13
N GLU A 170 -3.41 11.01 1.56
CA GLU A 170 -3.76 9.62 1.81
C GLU A 170 -2.88 8.80 0.85
N LEU A 171 -1.62 8.63 1.26
CA LEU A 171 -0.62 7.88 0.51
C LEU A 171 -0.87 6.38 0.64
N SER A 172 -1.47 5.78 -0.39
CA SER A 172 -1.42 4.34 -0.63
C SER A 172 -0.24 4.02 -1.55
N PHE A 173 0.99 4.27 -1.10
CA PHE A 173 2.17 3.84 -1.86
C PHE A 173 2.42 2.35 -1.65
N PHE A 174 2.27 1.52 -2.69
CA PHE A 174 2.98 0.24 -2.75
C PHE A 174 3.41 -0.01 -4.20
N LEU A 175 4.72 -0.18 -4.39
CA LEU A 175 5.30 -0.82 -5.56
C LEU A 175 5.08 -2.32 -5.38
N LEU A 176 4.41 -2.96 -6.33
CA LEU A 176 4.39 -4.42 -6.47
C LEU A 176 5.78 -4.95 -6.80
#